data_AF-A0A0M0JX86-F1
#
_entry.id   AF-A0A0M0JX86-F1
#
_cell.length_a   1.000
_cell.length_b   1.000
_cell.length_c   1.000
_cell.angle_alpha   90.00
_cell.angle_beta   90.00
_cell.angle_gamma   90.00
#
_symmetry.space_group_name_H-M   'P 1'
#
loop_
_entity.id
_entity.type
_entity.pdbx_description
1 polymer ?
#
loop_
_entity_poly.entity_id
_entity_poly.type
_entity_poly.pdbx_seq_one_letter_code
_entity_poly.pdbx_strand_id
1 'polypeptide(L)'
;MGPPKKGGPLKTNGTAWEHSAISATIVDLFGLPKYLTKRDSWAGSFSELLTEATPRDTPMHLPDAPPPTKKAAFHSCGDKDDISRKQRRHVELWTRLNGVAPPNDWEAMGYEELQTWIHAQYQIWRHGDRSAETVEQAVELTEAAVKDETICHISTPARE
;
A
#
# COMPACT_ATOMS: atom_id res chain seq x y z
N MET A 1 -8.33 21.76 -34.65
CA MET A 1 -9.24 20.72 -34.14
C MET A 1 -8.41 19.54 -33.69
N GLY A 2 -8.65 19.00 -32.50
CA GLY A 2 -7.96 17.81 -32.00
C GLY A 2 -8.34 16.54 -32.77
N PRO A 3 -7.60 15.43 -32.56
CA PRO A 3 -7.90 14.15 -33.19
C PRO A 3 -9.31 13.64 -32.81
N PRO A 4 -10.01 12.91 -33.71
CA PRO A 4 -11.33 12.35 -33.40
C PRO A 4 -11.24 11.33 -32.26
N LYS A 5 -12.07 11.52 -31.21
CA LYS A 5 -12.16 10.56 -30.09
C LYS A 5 -12.82 9.26 -30.52
N LYS A 6 -12.27 8.13 -30.06
CA LYS A 6 -12.96 6.85 -30.10
C LYS A 6 -13.95 6.81 -28.93
N GLY A 7 -15.16 6.27 -29.16
CA GLY A 7 -16.24 6.25 -28.15
C GLY A 7 -15.73 5.70 -26.81
N GLY A 8 -15.78 6.54 -25.78
CA GLY A 8 -15.17 6.25 -24.48
C GLY A 8 -15.98 5.31 -23.60
N PRO A 9 -15.61 5.18 -22.31
CA PRO A 9 -16.36 4.35 -21.37
C PRO A 9 -17.84 4.73 -21.39
N LEU A 10 -18.72 3.73 -21.42
CA LEU A 10 -20.16 3.96 -21.27
C LEU A 10 -20.38 4.77 -19.98
N LYS A 11 -21.21 5.82 -20.03
CA LYS A 11 -21.63 6.58 -18.85
C LYS A 11 -22.57 5.73 -17.99
N THR A 12 -22.07 4.62 -17.46
CA THR A 12 -22.79 3.72 -16.56
C THR A 12 -22.19 3.86 -15.17
N ASN A 13 -23.00 4.26 -14.19
CA ASN A 13 -22.69 4.14 -12.75
C ASN A 13 -21.39 4.81 -12.27
N GLY A 14 -21.11 6.05 -12.70
CA GLY A 14 -20.03 6.87 -12.13
C GLY A 14 -18.60 6.49 -12.56
N THR A 15 -18.41 5.41 -13.33
CA THR A 15 -17.11 5.03 -13.90
C THR A 15 -16.87 5.68 -15.26
N ALA A 16 -16.99 7.01 -15.31
CA ALA A 16 -16.80 7.79 -16.54
C ALA A 16 -15.32 8.06 -16.86
N TRP A 17 -14.44 7.95 -15.86
CA TRP A 17 -13.03 8.28 -15.97
C TRP A 17 -12.13 7.18 -15.39
N GLU A 18 -10.97 7.04 -16.00
CA GLU A 18 -9.89 6.14 -15.61
C GLU A 18 -8.57 6.92 -15.65
N HIS A 19 -7.44 6.36 -15.18
CA HIS A 19 -6.16 7.09 -15.08
C HIS A 19 -5.73 7.82 -16.37
N SER A 20 -6.03 7.23 -17.54
CA SER A 20 -5.72 7.83 -18.85
C SER A 20 -6.56 9.08 -19.19
N ALA A 21 -7.60 9.39 -18.41
CA ALA A 21 -8.37 10.62 -18.53
C ALA A 21 -7.53 11.88 -18.30
N ILE A 22 -6.48 11.77 -17.47
CA ILE A 22 -5.53 12.88 -17.25
C ILE A 22 -4.82 13.21 -18.57
N SER A 23 -4.23 12.22 -19.24
CA SER A 23 -3.54 12.40 -20.52
C SER A 23 -4.50 12.83 -21.64
N ALA A 24 -5.70 12.26 -21.70
CA ALA A 24 -6.73 12.67 -22.66
C ALA A 24 -7.14 14.13 -22.45
N THR A 25 -7.24 14.59 -21.20
CA THR A 25 -7.54 15.99 -20.88
C THR A 25 -6.42 16.93 -21.33
N ILE A 26 -5.15 16.54 -21.19
CA ILE A 26 -4.02 17.36 -21.68
C ILE A 26 -4.08 17.53 -23.19
N VAL A 27 -4.34 16.45 -23.94
CA VAL A 27 -4.47 16.49 -25.40
C VAL A 27 -5.59 17.45 -25.82
N ASP A 28 -6.74 17.36 -25.16
CA ASP A 28 -7.90 18.22 -25.43
C ASP A 28 -7.63 19.69 -25.02
N LEU A 29 -7.06 19.92 -23.84
CA LEU A 29 -6.82 21.25 -23.25
C LEU A 29 -5.80 22.07 -24.05
N PHE A 30 -4.73 21.44 -24.56
CA PHE A 30 -3.70 22.10 -25.33
C PHE A 30 -3.86 21.94 -26.85
N GLY A 31 -4.91 21.25 -27.31
CA GLY A 31 -5.18 21.04 -28.73
C GLY A 31 -4.08 20.28 -29.46
N LEU A 32 -3.51 19.26 -28.82
CA LEU A 32 -2.39 18.49 -29.39
C LEU A 32 -2.82 17.73 -30.66
N PRO A 33 -1.91 17.55 -31.64
CA PRO A 33 -2.27 16.96 -32.94
C PRO A 33 -2.58 15.45 -32.88
N LYS A 34 -2.19 14.77 -31.80
CA LYS A 34 -2.41 13.33 -31.60
C LYS A 34 -2.50 12.99 -30.11
N TYR A 35 -3.19 11.89 -29.82
CA TYR A 35 -3.11 11.23 -28.51
C TYR A 35 -1.72 10.64 -28.28
N LEU A 36 -1.31 10.56 -27.01
CA LEU A 36 0.00 10.06 -26.62
C LEU A 36 0.07 8.54 -26.71
N THR A 37 -1.06 7.86 -26.48
CA THR A 37 -1.19 6.40 -26.52
C THR A 37 -2.49 5.97 -27.21
N LYS A 38 -2.75 4.66 -27.27
CA LYS A 38 -4.06 4.16 -27.70
C LYS A 38 -5.10 4.26 -26.57
N ARG A 39 -4.66 4.25 -25.31
CA ARG A 39 -5.54 4.20 -24.14
C ARG A 39 -6.20 5.55 -23.88
N ASP A 40 -5.43 6.64 -23.90
CA ASP A 40 -5.94 8.01 -23.81
C ASP A 40 -6.80 8.41 -25.03
N SER A 41 -6.58 7.80 -26.21
CA SER A 41 -7.46 8.00 -27.38
C SER A 41 -8.89 7.46 -27.20
N TRP A 42 -9.07 6.55 -26.24
CA TRP A 42 -10.35 5.98 -25.85
C TRP A 42 -10.89 6.59 -24.55
N ALA A 43 -10.02 7.08 -23.66
CA ALA A 43 -10.43 7.61 -22.37
C ALA A 43 -11.27 8.91 -22.50
N GLY A 44 -12.24 9.06 -21.59
CA GLY A 44 -12.95 10.32 -21.38
C GLY A 44 -12.01 11.41 -20.86
N SER A 45 -12.29 12.68 -21.15
CA SER A 45 -11.56 13.83 -20.57
C SER A 45 -12.38 14.49 -19.47
N PHE A 46 -11.71 15.32 -18.67
CA PHE A 46 -12.32 16.15 -17.63
C PHE A 46 -12.85 17.49 -18.17
N SER A 47 -13.00 17.65 -19.49
CA SER A 47 -13.46 18.91 -20.09
C SER A 47 -14.81 19.37 -19.53
N GLU A 48 -15.70 18.44 -19.16
CA GLU A 48 -16.99 18.77 -18.53
C GLU A 48 -16.86 19.31 -17.09
N LEU A 49 -15.71 19.14 -16.43
CA LEU A 49 -15.42 19.66 -15.09
C LEU A 49 -14.66 21.00 -15.12
N LEU A 50 -14.05 21.35 -16.26
CA LEU A 50 -13.25 22.56 -16.43
C LEU A 50 -14.11 23.69 -17.03
N THR A 51 -15.16 24.08 -16.31
CA THR A 51 -16.17 25.04 -16.78
C THR A 51 -15.83 26.51 -16.49
N GLU A 52 -14.88 26.76 -15.60
CA GLU A 52 -14.53 28.11 -15.15
C GLU A 52 -13.67 28.83 -16.18
N ALA A 53 -14.08 30.05 -16.56
CA ALA A 53 -13.34 30.89 -17.51
C ALA A 53 -12.09 31.54 -16.89
N THR A 54 -12.08 31.70 -15.56
CA THR A 54 -10.99 32.31 -14.80
C THR A 54 -10.63 31.43 -13.60
N PRO A 55 -9.35 31.37 -13.17
CA PRO A 55 -8.98 30.70 -11.93
C PRO A 55 -9.80 31.22 -10.76
N ARG A 56 -10.26 30.33 -9.88
CA ARG A 56 -10.92 30.72 -8.63
C ARG A 56 -9.89 31.34 -7.67
N ASP A 57 -10.34 32.25 -6.82
CA ASP A 57 -9.54 32.75 -5.69
C ASP A 57 -9.42 31.63 -4.64
N THR A 58 -8.48 30.72 -4.85
CA THR A 58 -8.19 29.61 -3.94
C THR A 58 -7.19 30.05 -2.89
N PRO A 59 -7.47 29.83 -1.59
CA PRO A 59 -6.55 30.24 -0.54
C PRO A 59 -5.22 29.49 -0.64
N MET A 60 -4.11 30.19 -0.39
CA MET A 60 -2.76 29.60 -0.39
C MET A 60 -2.58 28.54 0.70
N HIS A 61 -3.33 28.68 1.80
CA HIS A 61 -3.31 27.76 2.93
C HIS A 61 -4.72 27.25 3.21
N LEU A 62 -4.85 25.95 3.46
CA LEU A 62 -6.05 25.41 4.08
C LEU A 62 -6.20 26.01 5.49
N PRO A 63 -7.43 26.15 6.01
CA PRO A 63 -7.63 26.52 7.40
C PRO A 63 -6.94 25.49 8.31
N ASP A 64 -6.50 25.94 9.49
CA ASP A 64 -5.91 25.04 10.49
C ASP A 64 -6.86 23.88 10.76
N ALA A 65 -6.30 22.66 10.73
CA ALA A 65 -7.07 21.47 11.01
C ALA A 65 -7.67 21.59 12.43
N PRO A 66 -8.93 21.18 12.63
CA PRO A 66 -9.49 21.13 13.98
C PRO A 66 -8.62 20.22 14.85
N PRO A 67 -8.56 20.46 16.18
CA PRO A 67 -7.85 19.56 17.07
C PRO A 67 -8.40 18.14 16.90
N PRO A 68 -7.53 17.11 16.91
CA PRO A 68 -7.97 15.74 16.70
C PRO A 68 -9.01 15.37 17.75
N THR A 69 -10.10 14.73 17.32
CA THR A 69 -11.23 14.36 18.19
C THR A 69 -10.88 13.38 19.29
N LYS A 70 -9.69 12.75 19.23
CA LYS A 70 -9.13 11.87 20.25
C LYS A 70 -7.62 12.07 20.32
N LYS A 71 -6.99 11.77 21.48
CA LYS A 71 -5.54 11.54 21.56
C LYS A 71 -5.16 10.54 20.46
N ALA A 72 -4.03 10.74 19.77
CA ALA A 72 -3.57 9.92 18.64
C ALA A 72 -3.93 8.45 18.86
N ALA A 73 -5.06 8.04 18.26
CA ALA A 73 -5.54 6.69 18.40
C ALA A 73 -4.64 5.87 17.51
N PHE A 74 -3.93 4.90 18.10
CA PHE A 74 -3.28 3.87 17.33
C PHE A 74 -4.34 3.31 16.37
N HIS A 75 -4.06 3.22 15.07
CA HIS A 75 -5.04 2.86 14.03
C HIS A 75 -5.52 1.39 14.11
N SER A 76 -5.39 0.76 15.27
CA SER A 76 -5.92 -0.57 15.58
C SER A 76 -7.15 -0.44 16.48
N CYS A 77 -8.08 -1.39 16.35
CA CYS A 77 -9.12 -1.60 17.35
C CYS A 77 -8.47 -2.26 18.58
N GLY A 78 -7.75 -1.50 19.39
CA GLY A 78 -6.99 -2.00 20.54
C GLY A 78 -5.92 -1.04 21.03
N ASP A 79 -5.29 -1.39 22.14
CA ASP A 79 -4.10 -0.73 22.65
C ASP A 79 -2.88 -1.03 21.76
N LYS A 80 -1.79 -0.26 21.92
CA LYS A 80 -0.56 -0.40 21.11
C LYS A 80 0.03 -1.81 21.20
N ASP A 81 -0.12 -2.45 22.36
CA ASP A 81 0.47 -3.74 22.66
C ASP A 81 -0.42 -4.92 22.22
N ASP A 82 -1.68 -4.63 21.82
CA ASP A 82 -2.60 -5.65 21.32
C ASP A 82 -2.19 -6.14 19.93
N ILE A 83 -2.31 -7.44 19.71
CA ILE A 83 -2.07 -8.03 18.40
C ILE A 83 -3.08 -7.51 17.36
N SER A 84 -2.56 -7.07 16.21
CA SER A 84 -3.38 -6.52 15.14
C SER A 84 -4.10 -7.61 14.34
N ARG A 85 -5.23 -7.25 13.68
CA ARG A 85 -5.89 -8.15 12.71
C ARG A 85 -4.95 -8.64 11.60
N LYS A 86 -3.95 -7.84 11.24
CA LYS A 86 -2.93 -8.20 10.25
C LYS A 86 -2.01 -9.32 10.77
N GLN A 87 -1.57 -9.23 12.02
CA GLN A 87 -0.73 -10.25 12.63
C GLN A 87 -1.47 -11.58 12.75
N ARG A 88 -2.76 -11.58 13.16
CA ARG A 88 -3.60 -12.79 13.16
C ARG A 88 -3.63 -13.48 11.78
N ARG A 89 -3.85 -12.70 10.71
CA ARG A 89 -3.82 -13.21 9.33
C ARG A 89 -2.46 -13.72 8.89
N HIS A 90 -1.37 -13.10 9.35
CA HIS A 90 -0.02 -13.58 9.06
C HIS A 90 0.28 -14.91 9.74
N VAL A 91 -0.17 -15.11 10.98
CA VAL A 91 -0.03 -16.40 11.67
C VAL A 91 -0.72 -17.51 10.88
N GLU A 92 -1.97 -17.32 10.51
CA GLU A 92 -2.71 -18.27 9.66
C GLU A 92 -1.99 -18.54 8.32
N LEU A 93 -1.50 -17.48 7.67
CA LEU A 93 -0.78 -17.57 6.41
C LEU A 93 0.50 -18.40 6.54
N TRP A 94 1.33 -18.12 7.54
CA TRP A 94 2.62 -18.78 7.73
C TRP A 94 2.45 -20.21 8.21
N THR A 95 1.50 -20.49 9.09
CA THR A 95 1.15 -21.87 9.46
C THR A 95 0.77 -22.68 8.23
N ARG A 96 -0.03 -22.11 7.31
CA ARG A 96 -0.40 -22.79 6.07
C ARG A 96 0.77 -22.94 5.09
N LEU A 97 1.59 -21.91 4.88
CA LEU A 97 2.65 -21.91 3.87
C LEU A 97 3.90 -22.70 4.30
N ASN A 98 4.30 -22.56 5.56
CA ASN A 98 5.50 -23.19 6.10
C ASN A 98 5.20 -24.52 6.79
N GLY A 99 3.93 -24.84 7.07
CA GLY A 99 3.54 -26.08 7.77
C GLY A 99 3.93 -26.09 9.25
N VAL A 100 4.16 -24.92 9.85
CA VAL A 100 4.57 -24.77 11.25
C VAL A 100 3.37 -24.48 12.15
N ALA A 101 3.35 -25.07 13.34
CA ALA A 101 2.41 -24.67 14.36
C ALA A 101 2.72 -23.23 14.82
N PRO A 102 1.69 -22.40 15.08
CA PRO A 102 1.91 -21.11 15.70
C PRO A 102 2.41 -21.31 17.15
N PRO A 103 3.06 -20.31 17.75
CA PRO A 103 3.53 -20.43 19.12
C PRO A 103 2.34 -20.55 20.10
N ASN A 104 2.58 -21.17 21.25
CA ASN A 104 1.53 -21.41 22.26
C ASN A 104 0.95 -20.09 22.75
N ASP A 105 -0.37 -20.03 22.92
CA ASP A 105 -1.09 -18.84 23.41
C ASP A 105 -0.80 -17.56 22.62
N TRP A 106 -0.45 -17.66 21.33
CA TRP A 106 -0.11 -16.51 20.47
C TRP A 106 -1.18 -15.43 20.37
N GLU A 107 -2.44 -15.78 20.65
CA GLU A 107 -3.54 -14.84 20.68
C GLU A 107 -3.48 -13.84 21.85
N ALA A 108 -2.72 -14.18 22.90
CA ALA A 108 -2.50 -13.36 24.08
C ALA A 108 -1.08 -12.76 24.15
N MET A 109 -0.22 -13.02 23.15
CA MET A 109 1.11 -12.41 23.06
C MET A 109 1.02 -10.89 22.83
N GLY A 110 2.10 -10.19 23.16
CA GLY A 110 2.24 -8.78 22.79
C GLY A 110 2.51 -8.59 21.30
N TYR A 111 2.22 -7.39 20.79
CA TYR A 111 2.44 -7.02 19.39
C TYR A 111 3.88 -7.34 18.92
N GLU A 112 4.90 -6.90 19.65
CA GLU A 112 6.30 -7.05 19.23
C GLU A 112 6.77 -8.51 19.25
N GLU A 113 6.36 -9.27 20.27
CA GLU A 113 6.70 -10.68 20.41
C GLU A 113 6.16 -11.50 19.23
N LEU A 114 4.88 -11.33 18.90
CA LEU A 114 4.27 -11.98 17.75
C LEU A 114 4.88 -11.51 16.43
N GLN A 115 5.29 -10.24 16.35
CA GLN A 115 5.91 -9.67 15.17
C GLN A 115 7.28 -10.29 14.88
N THR A 116 8.08 -10.60 15.90
CA THR A 116 9.36 -11.29 15.75
C THR A 116 9.17 -12.66 15.11
N TRP A 117 8.22 -13.46 15.61
CA TRP A 117 7.91 -14.77 15.03
C TRP A 117 7.44 -14.65 13.56
N ILE A 118 6.56 -13.70 13.25
CA ILE A 118 6.09 -13.45 11.88
C ILE A 118 7.25 -13.13 10.93
N HIS A 119 8.22 -12.33 11.38
CA HIS A 119 9.39 -12.01 10.57
C HIS A 119 10.28 -13.23 10.34
N ALA A 120 10.52 -14.05 11.36
CA ALA A 120 11.26 -15.30 11.20
C ALA A 120 10.61 -16.21 10.16
N GLN A 121 9.27 -16.37 10.22
CA GLN A 121 8.51 -17.15 9.23
C GLN A 121 8.61 -16.60 7.81
N TYR A 122 8.62 -15.27 7.66
CA TYR A 122 8.86 -14.63 6.38
C TYR A 122 10.26 -14.94 5.83
N GLN A 123 11.31 -14.92 6.67
CA GLN A 123 12.66 -15.25 6.22
C GLN A 123 12.77 -16.70 5.77
N ILE A 124 12.19 -17.64 6.52
CA ILE A 124 12.10 -19.06 6.14
C ILE A 124 11.42 -19.22 4.79
N TRP A 125 10.25 -18.59 4.61
CA TRP A 125 9.52 -18.63 3.34
C TRP A 125 10.31 -18.02 2.18
N ARG A 126 10.98 -16.88 2.43
CA ARG A 126 11.74 -16.12 1.42
C ARG A 126 12.98 -16.87 0.95
N HIS A 127 13.69 -17.52 1.87
CA HIS A 127 14.97 -18.17 1.60
C HIS A 127 14.86 -19.68 1.33
N GLY A 128 13.65 -20.25 1.43
CA GLY A 128 13.30 -21.56 0.89
C GLY A 128 13.75 -22.77 1.73
N ASP A 129 14.49 -22.55 2.81
CA ASP A 129 14.90 -23.61 3.72
C ASP A 129 13.92 -23.72 4.89
N ARG A 130 13.12 -24.79 4.86
CA ARG A 130 12.03 -25.09 5.81
C ARG A 130 12.44 -26.14 6.85
N SER A 131 13.74 -26.38 7.04
CA SER A 131 14.22 -27.28 8.09
C SER A 131 13.98 -26.66 9.48
N ALA A 132 13.72 -27.49 10.48
CA ALA A 132 13.45 -27.03 11.86
C ALA A 132 14.65 -26.26 12.46
N GLU A 133 15.88 -26.66 12.10
CA GLU A 133 17.12 -26.01 12.52
C GLU A 133 17.23 -24.58 11.97
N THR A 134 16.82 -24.39 10.71
CA THR A 134 16.78 -23.06 10.06
C THR A 134 15.73 -22.16 10.70
N VAL A 135 14.63 -22.73 11.21
CA VAL A 135 13.60 -21.96 11.93
C VAL A 135 14.15 -21.43 13.25
N GLU A 136 14.82 -22.26 14.05
CA GLU A 136 15.41 -21.85 15.32
C GLU A 136 16.51 -20.80 15.13
N GLN A 137 17.40 -21.00 14.14
CA GLN A 137 18.44 -20.02 13.80
C GLN A 137 17.86 -18.70 13.28
N ALA A 138 16.78 -18.75 12.49
CA ALA A 138 16.10 -17.55 12.02
C ALA A 138 15.43 -16.78 13.18
N VAL A 139 14.84 -17.47 14.14
CA VAL A 139 14.29 -16.86 15.36
C VAL A 139 15.40 -16.18 16.16
N GLU A 140 16.51 -16.86 16.42
CA GLU A 140 17.66 -16.29 17.16
C GLU A 140 18.26 -15.07 16.45
N LEU A 141 18.44 -15.13 15.12
CA LEU A 141 18.91 -14.00 14.31
C LEU A 141 17.92 -12.82 14.34
N THR A 142 16.61 -13.10 14.28
CA THR A 142 15.60 -12.03 14.39
C THR A 142 15.55 -11.42 15.78
N GLU A 143 15.69 -12.21 16.85
CA GLU A 143 15.76 -11.70 18.22
C GLU A 143 17.01 -10.84 18.44
N ALA A 144 18.14 -11.23 17.86
CA ALA A 144 19.36 -10.42 17.88
C ALA A 144 19.19 -9.10 17.09
N ALA A 145 18.57 -9.16 15.91
CA ALA A 145 18.31 -7.99 15.06
C ALA A 145 17.18 -7.09 15.57
N VAL A 146 16.31 -7.56 16.46
CA VAL A 146 15.31 -6.72 17.16
C VAL A 146 15.95 -6.00 18.35
N LYS A 147 16.97 -6.60 18.98
CA LYS A 147 17.75 -5.99 20.07
C LYS A 147 18.74 -4.94 19.57
N ASP A 148 19.21 -5.06 18.34
CA ASP A 148 19.98 -4.03 17.65
C ASP A 148 19.00 -3.18 16.82
N GLU A 149 18.75 -1.91 17.19
CA GLU A 149 17.70 -1.05 16.58
C GLU A 149 17.92 -0.69 15.08
N THR A 150 18.69 -1.48 14.33
CA THR A 150 19.13 -1.27 12.94
C THR A 150 18.17 -1.79 11.86
N ILE A 151 16.96 -2.25 12.24
CA ILE A 151 15.96 -2.85 11.31
C ILE A 151 15.61 -1.95 10.10
N CYS A 152 15.78 -0.64 10.20
CA CYS A 152 15.45 0.29 9.10
C CYS A 152 16.46 0.30 7.93
N HIS A 153 17.62 -0.36 8.04
CA HIS A 153 18.64 -0.34 6.97
C HIS A 153 19.27 -1.71 6.69
N ILE A 154 18.47 -2.65 6.18
CA ILE A 154 19.04 -3.85 5.55
C ILE A 154 19.46 -3.48 4.12
N SER A 155 20.76 -3.27 3.91
CA SER A 155 21.35 -3.12 2.58
C SER A 155 21.14 -4.40 1.77
N THR A 156 20.52 -4.28 0.60
CA THR A 156 20.34 -5.40 -0.33
C THR A 156 21.72 -5.87 -0.80
N PRO A 157 22.11 -7.15 -0.65
CA PRO A 157 23.36 -7.62 -1.24
C PRO A 157 23.28 -7.52 -2.77
N ALA A 158 24.38 -7.10 -3.38
CA ALA A 158 24.51 -7.02 -4.83
C ALA A 158 24.26 -8.40 -5.44
N ARG A 159 23.39 -8.43 -6.44
CA ARG A 159 23.04 -9.62 -7.20
C ARG A 159 24.13 -9.86 -8.24
N GLU A 160 24.77 -11.03 -8.19
CA GLU A 160 25.66 -11.52 -9.26
C GLU A 160 24.90 -11.81 -10.56
#